data_AF-A0AAW5QY42-F1
#
_entry.id   AF-A0AAW5QY42-F1
#
_cell.length_a   1.000
_cell.length_b   1.000
_cell.length_c   1.000
_cell.angle_alpha   90.00
_cell.angle_beta   90.00
_cell.angle_gamma   90.00
#
_symmetry.space_group_name_H-M   'P 1'
#
loop_
_entity.id
_entity.type
_entity.pdbx_description
1 polymer ?
#
loop_
_entity_poly.entity_id
_entity_poly.type
_entity_poly.pdbx_seq_one_letter_code
_entity_poly.pdbx_strand_id
1 'polypeptide(L)'
;MVVRVDIAKRVHDHTWKLDPIVRTLLDTDFYKLLMGSMIHRLHPDVNVTFSLVNRTKTVRLADDVDEAELRAQLDHVRTLRFGKNELIWLAGNTFYGRKQIFDPDYLSWLADFQLPEYELIKRDGQYELRFEGPWREVTMWEVPALAIITELRSRAAVRGMSRFELDVLYARAKAKLWDKIERLRALAAEGPLKVGDFGTRRRHSYLWQLWCVEALKEGVNDNLTGTSNVKMAMELGLEAIGTNAHELPMVYAALANSDEALRAAPYQVLRDWASMYDGNLKVVLPDCFGSTNFLRNAPDWVARWKGARPDSKPPLEAADELIAYWKSRGQDPMEKSVILSDGMDIDSIEESVRYLRGKVNVLIGWGTNLTNDFRGCAPSGVDGRLKAISLVCKVTEAGGRPAVKLSDNVTKATGPIDEIERYRRVFGEEGIVDLPVAV
;
A
#
# COMPACT_ATOMS: atom_id res chain seq x y z
N MET A 1 27.42 2.43 11.26
CA MET A 1 27.23 3.90 11.18
C MET A 1 26.70 4.20 9.80
N VAL A 2 25.38 4.32 9.63
CA VAL A 2 24.79 4.69 8.34
C VAL A 2 25.29 6.11 8.06
N VAL A 3 26.05 6.28 6.98
CA VAL A 3 26.43 7.61 6.52
C VAL A 3 25.11 8.33 6.27
N ARG A 4 24.76 9.34 7.11
CA ARG A 4 23.57 10.16 6.91
C ARG A 4 23.75 10.84 5.55
N VAL A 5 23.13 10.27 4.53
CA VAL A 5 23.18 10.81 3.17
C VAL A 5 22.48 12.15 3.21
N ASP A 6 23.22 13.21 2.89
CA ASP A 6 22.63 14.51 2.62
C ASP A 6 21.72 14.37 1.39
N ILE A 7 20.41 14.41 1.63
CA ILE A 7 19.38 14.22 0.59
C ILE A 7 19.51 15.29 -0.48
N ALA A 8 19.74 16.54 -0.10
CA ALA A 8 19.85 17.64 -1.06
C ALA A 8 21.11 17.50 -1.91
N LYS A 9 22.25 17.14 -1.30
CA LYS A 9 23.46 16.80 -2.04
C LYS A 9 23.24 15.63 -2.99
N ARG A 10 22.64 14.53 -2.53
CA ARG A 10 22.39 13.36 -3.37
C ARG A 10 21.47 13.67 -4.55
N VAL A 11 20.47 14.52 -4.35
CA VAL A 11 19.53 14.95 -5.42
C VAL A 11 20.21 15.88 -6.44
N HIS A 12 21.14 16.73 -6.00
CA HIS A 12 21.92 17.61 -6.86
C HIS A 12 23.04 16.89 -7.64
N ASP A 13 23.56 15.77 -7.12
CA ASP A 13 24.68 15.06 -7.74
C ASP A 13 24.25 14.30 -9.02
N HIS A 14 24.55 14.86 -10.19
CA HIS A 14 24.19 14.30 -11.51
C HIS A 14 25.28 13.42 -12.16
N THR A 15 26.26 12.93 -11.39
CA THR A 15 27.44 12.23 -11.95
C THR A 15 27.18 10.75 -12.32
N TRP A 16 25.95 10.28 -12.24
CA TRP A 16 25.60 8.86 -12.40
C TRP A 16 24.98 8.58 -13.76
N LYS A 17 25.42 7.49 -14.42
CA LYS A 17 24.81 7.01 -15.67
C LYS A 17 23.36 6.54 -15.45
N LEU A 18 23.09 5.94 -14.29
CA LEU A 18 21.75 5.63 -13.78
C LEU A 18 21.80 5.71 -12.25
N ASP A 19 20.88 6.44 -11.63
CA ASP A 19 20.65 6.39 -10.18
C ASP A 19 19.40 5.53 -9.93
N PRO A 20 19.56 4.25 -9.54
CA PRO A 20 18.45 3.30 -9.44
C PRO A 20 17.53 3.65 -8.27
N ILE A 21 16.24 3.77 -8.58
CA ILE A 21 15.18 4.10 -7.62
C ILE A 21 14.89 2.90 -6.72
N VAL A 22 14.69 1.73 -7.32
CA VAL A 22 14.53 0.46 -6.61
C VAL A 22 15.88 -0.25 -6.60
N ARG A 23 16.38 -0.55 -5.40
CA ARG A 23 17.76 -1.07 -5.20
C ARG A 23 17.80 -2.55 -4.86
N THR A 24 16.67 -3.11 -4.43
CA THR A 24 16.50 -4.52 -4.06
C THR A 24 15.03 -4.89 -4.22
N LEU A 25 14.73 -6.16 -4.49
CA LEU A 25 13.35 -6.67 -4.50
C LEU A 25 12.70 -6.68 -3.10
N LEU A 26 13.49 -6.50 -2.03
CA LEU A 26 13.00 -6.31 -0.67
C LEU A 26 12.47 -4.88 -0.42
N ASP A 27 12.71 -3.95 -1.35
CA ASP A 27 12.14 -2.60 -1.33
C ASP A 27 10.69 -2.63 -1.84
N THR A 28 9.84 -3.31 -1.08
CA THR A 28 8.43 -3.53 -1.35
C THR A 28 7.66 -3.57 -0.04
N ASP A 29 6.33 -3.55 -0.11
CA ASP A 29 5.47 -3.67 1.07
C ASP A 29 5.32 -5.14 1.52
N PHE A 30 5.37 -5.42 2.82
CA PHE A 30 5.37 -6.79 3.36
C PHE A 30 4.17 -7.63 2.94
N TYR A 31 3.00 -7.00 2.75
CA TYR A 31 1.80 -7.69 2.27
C TYR A 31 2.00 -8.35 0.90
N LYS A 32 2.91 -7.84 0.05
CA LYS A 32 3.25 -8.45 -1.24
C LYS A 32 3.93 -9.80 -1.06
N LEU A 33 4.82 -9.92 -0.08
CA LEU A 33 5.50 -11.20 0.20
C LEU A 33 4.54 -12.21 0.82
N LEU A 34 3.66 -11.78 1.74
CA LEU A 34 2.63 -12.64 2.33
C LEU A 34 1.64 -13.15 1.26
N MET A 35 1.10 -12.24 0.45
CA MET A 35 0.22 -12.65 -0.65
C MET A 35 0.96 -13.50 -1.67
N GLY A 36 2.18 -13.13 -2.06
CA GLY A 36 3.00 -13.90 -2.99
C GLY A 36 3.21 -15.35 -2.53
N SER A 37 3.45 -15.56 -1.23
CA SER A 37 3.55 -16.90 -0.65
C SER A 37 2.24 -17.68 -0.76
N MET A 38 1.10 -17.04 -0.50
CA MET A 38 -0.21 -17.65 -0.65
C MET A 38 -0.55 -17.96 -2.12
N ILE A 39 -0.28 -17.03 -3.03
CA ILE A 39 -0.51 -17.16 -4.47
C ILE A 39 0.35 -18.29 -5.04
N HIS A 40 1.64 -18.32 -4.68
CA HIS A 40 2.56 -19.37 -5.11
C HIS A 40 2.08 -20.77 -4.70
N ARG A 41 1.53 -20.89 -3.48
CA ARG A 41 1.05 -22.18 -2.96
C ARG A 41 -0.31 -22.60 -3.54
N LEU A 42 -1.25 -21.68 -3.67
CA LEU A 42 -2.66 -22.00 -3.94
C LEU A 42 -3.09 -21.72 -5.39
N HIS A 43 -2.42 -20.79 -6.07
CA HIS A 43 -2.77 -20.31 -7.41
C HIS A 43 -1.55 -20.23 -8.34
N PRO A 44 -0.69 -21.29 -8.42
CA PRO A 44 0.56 -21.22 -9.19
C PRO A 44 0.34 -21.01 -10.70
N ASP A 45 -0.80 -21.45 -11.22
CA ASP A 45 -1.11 -21.48 -12.66
C ASP A 45 -2.07 -20.37 -13.11
N VAL A 46 -2.48 -19.48 -12.19
CA VAL A 46 -3.39 -18.38 -12.52
C VAL A 46 -2.60 -17.27 -13.21
N ASN A 47 -3.00 -16.92 -14.43
CA ASN A 47 -2.49 -15.72 -15.11
C ASN A 47 -3.34 -14.49 -14.78
N VAL A 48 -2.67 -13.35 -14.65
CA VAL A 48 -3.31 -12.06 -14.39
C VAL A 48 -2.67 -10.97 -15.25
N THR A 49 -3.43 -9.89 -15.45
CA THR A 49 -2.92 -8.62 -15.94
C THR A 49 -2.99 -7.59 -14.82
N PHE A 50 -1.89 -6.89 -14.56
CA PHE A 50 -1.88 -5.65 -13.78
C PHE A 50 -1.74 -4.45 -14.70
N SER A 51 -2.39 -3.34 -14.35
CA SER A 51 -2.30 -2.10 -15.11
C SER A 51 -2.18 -0.88 -14.21
N LEU A 52 -1.35 0.07 -14.65
CA LEU A 52 -1.24 1.39 -14.05
C LEU A 52 -2.47 2.23 -14.39
N VAL A 53 -3.04 2.88 -13.37
CA VAL A 53 -4.15 3.81 -13.52
C VAL A 53 -3.81 5.11 -12.83
N ASN A 54 -3.56 6.15 -13.63
CA ASN A 54 -3.54 7.53 -13.14
C ASN A 54 -4.99 8.02 -12.98
N ARG A 55 -5.42 8.24 -11.73
CA ARG A 55 -6.74 8.79 -11.39
C ARG A 55 -6.74 10.31 -11.38
N THR A 56 -5.57 10.97 -11.35
CA THR A 56 -5.43 12.42 -11.43
C THR A 56 -5.20 12.85 -12.88
N LYS A 57 -6.26 12.77 -13.71
CA LYS A 57 -6.16 12.98 -15.17
C LYS A 57 -5.67 14.37 -15.58
N THR A 58 -5.79 15.36 -14.71
CA THR A 58 -5.22 16.71 -14.91
C THR A 58 -3.69 16.72 -14.92
N VAL A 59 -3.04 15.71 -14.33
CA VAL A 59 -1.59 15.51 -14.42
C VAL A 59 -1.30 14.56 -15.58
N ARG A 60 -0.60 15.08 -16.58
CA ARG A 60 -0.17 14.34 -17.78
C ARG A 60 1.19 13.70 -17.50
N LEU A 61 1.18 12.44 -17.06
CA LEU A 61 2.39 11.74 -16.60
C LEU A 61 3.52 11.72 -17.63
N ALA A 62 3.18 11.61 -18.92
CA ALA A 62 4.18 11.53 -19.98
C ALA A 62 4.76 12.89 -20.39
N ASP A 63 4.27 13.97 -19.77
CA ASP A 63 4.85 15.32 -19.88
C ASP A 63 5.79 15.61 -18.69
N ASP A 64 5.58 14.95 -17.54
CA ASP A 64 6.41 15.09 -16.34
C ASP A 64 7.56 14.05 -16.28
N VAL A 65 7.33 12.83 -16.76
CA VAL A 65 8.27 11.70 -16.66
C VAL A 65 8.75 11.30 -18.06
N ASP A 66 10.07 11.37 -18.26
CA ASP A 66 10.71 10.96 -19.51
C ASP A 66 10.56 9.44 -19.74
N GLU A 67 10.23 9.05 -20.97
CA GLU A 67 9.96 7.64 -21.30
C GLU A 67 11.22 6.78 -21.22
N ALA A 68 12.37 7.31 -21.68
CA ALA A 68 13.62 6.57 -21.66
C ALA A 68 14.12 6.37 -20.21
N GLU A 69 13.97 7.38 -19.35
CA GLU A 69 14.24 7.25 -17.92
C GLU A 69 13.30 6.22 -17.25
N LEU A 70 12.01 6.24 -17.59
CA LEU A 70 11.05 5.26 -17.06
C LEU A 70 11.42 3.83 -17.47
N ARG A 71 11.69 3.60 -18.77
CA ARG A 71 12.13 2.29 -19.27
C ARG A 71 13.42 1.84 -18.61
N ALA A 72 14.42 2.73 -18.49
CA ALA A 72 15.69 2.39 -17.84
C ALA A 72 15.51 1.93 -16.37
N GLN A 73 14.59 2.54 -15.61
CA GLN A 73 14.29 2.13 -14.23
C GLN A 73 13.50 0.83 -14.17
N LEU A 74 12.52 0.64 -15.07
CA LEU A 74 11.75 -0.62 -15.17
C LEU A 74 12.64 -1.79 -15.61
N ASP A 75 13.54 -1.57 -16.57
CA ASP A 75 14.50 -2.57 -17.02
C ASP A 75 15.51 -2.90 -15.93
N HIS A 76 15.98 -1.89 -15.18
CA HIS A 76 16.87 -2.11 -14.05
C HIS A 76 16.24 -3.00 -12.97
N VAL A 77 15.00 -2.73 -12.55
CA VAL A 77 14.39 -3.49 -11.45
C VAL A 77 14.19 -4.97 -11.81
N ARG A 78 14.00 -5.28 -13.09
CA ARG A 78 13.94 -6.67 -13.58
C ARG A 78 15.27 -7.41 -13.49
N THR A 79 16.39 -6.69 -13.51
CA THR A 79 17.72 -7.29 -13.36
C THR A 79 18.02 -7.72 -11.93
N LEU A 80 17.26 -7.23 -10.96
CA LEU A 80 17.51 -7.51 -9.54
C LEU A 80 17.19 -8.97 -9.18
N ARG A 81 17.82 -9.41 -8.09
CA ARG A 81 17.52 -10.65 -7.35
C ARG A 81 17.45 -10.32 -5.87
N PHE A 82 16.78 -11.18 -5.11
CA PHE A 82 16.90 -11.14 -3.65
C PHE A 82 18.34 -11.47 -3.24
N GLY A 83 18.90 -10.64 -2.36
CA GLY A 83 20.22 -10.90 -1.80
C GLY A 83 20.20 -12.10 -0.85
N LYS A 84 21.33 -12.82 -0.72
CA LYS A 84 21.46 -13.94 0.23
C LYS A 84 21.12 -13.53 1.66
N ASN A 85 21.59 -12.35 2.08
CA ASN A 85 21.28 -11.78 3.39
C ASN A 85 19.78 -11.45 3.57
N GLU A 86 19.11 -11.04 2.51
CA GLU A 86 17.67 -10.72 2.52
C GLU A 86 16.84 -12.00 2.67
N LEU A 87 17.18 -13.06 1.92
CA LEU A 87 16.53 -14.37 2.05
C LEU A 87 16.77 -14.99 3.42
N ILE A 88 17.99 -14.91 3.96
CA ILE A 88 18.30 -15.39 5.32
C ILE A 88 17.47 -14.63 6.35
N TRP A 89 17.31 -13.31 6.19
CA TRP A 89 16.50 -12.50 7.09
C TRP A 89 15.01 -12.87 7.00
N LEU A 90 14.46 -13.06 5.79
CA LEU A 90 13.08 -13.53 5.60
C LEU A 90 12.84 -14.91 6.22
N ALA A 91 13.81 -15.81 6.13
CA ALA A 91 13.73 -17.16 6.70
C ALA A 91 13.84 -17.17 8.24
N GLY A 92 14.77 -16.38 8.78
CA GLY A 92 15.19 -16.45 10.18
C GLY A 92 14.46 -15.49 11.12
N ASN A 93 13.91 -14.38 10.61
CA ASN A 93 13.27 -13.38 11.45
C ASN A 93 11.92 -13.88 12.00
N THR A 94 11.51 -13.32 13.13
CA THR A 94 10.17 -13.55 13.68
C THR A 94 9.25 -12.46 13.16
N PHE A 95 8.16 -12.83 12.51
CA PHE A 95 7.14 -11.91 12.04
C PHE A 95 5.83 -12.25 12.74
N TYR A 96 5.16 -11.25 13.30
CA TYR A 96 3.87 -11.46 13.97
C TYR A 96 3.90 -12.56 15.04
N GLY A 97 5.04 -12.69 15.74
CA GLY A 97 5.25 -13.72 16.76
C GLY A 97 5.50 -15.14 16.23
N ARG A 98 5.60 -15.33 14.91
CA ARG A 98 5.94 -16.61 14.28
C ARG A 98 7.31 -16.56 13.61
N LYS A 99 8.13 -17.57 13.89
CA LYS A 99 9.35 -17.85 13.12
C LYS A 99 8.97 -18.58 11.84
N GLN A 100 9.74 -18.39 10.78
CA GLN A 100 9.58 -19.12 9.51
C GLN A 100 8.16 -19.00 8.93
N ILE A 101 7.64 -17.76 8.82
CA ILE A 101 6.32 -17.51 8.26
C ILE A 101 6.23 -17.81 6.75
N PHE A 102 7.38 -17.78 6.06
CA PHE A 102 7.51 -18.14 4.65
C PHE A 102 8.00 -19.58 4.53
N ASP A 103 7.27 -20.37 3.74
CA ASP A 103 7.62 -21.76 3.47
C ASP A 103 8.97 -21.86 2.71
N PRO A 104 9.82 -22.86 2.99
CA PRO A 104 11.07 -23.05 2.27
C PRO A 104 10.94 -23.13 0.74
N ASP A 105 9.86 -23.72 0.22
CA ASP A 105 9.62 -23.79 -1.24
C ASP A 105 9.46 -22.38 -1.84
N TYR A 106 8.69 -21.52 -1.16
CA TYR A 106 8.51 -20.13 -1.60
C TYR A 106 9.81 -19.32 -1.50
N LEU A 107 10.61 -19.52 -0.45
CA LEU A 107 11.92 -18.87 -0.32
C LEU A 107 12.91 -19.33 -1.40
N SER A 108 12.86 -20.61 -1.80
CA SER A 108 13.64 -21.13 -2.92
C SER A 108 13.20 -20.49 -4.24
N TRP A 109 11.90 -20.36 -4.47
CA TRP A 109 11.37 -19.67 -5.65
C TRP A 109 11.80 -18.19 -5.68
N LEU A 110 11.74 -17.48 -4.55
CA LEU A 110 12.22 -16.09 -4.45
C LEU A 110 13.72 -15.95 -4.78
N ALA A 111 14.54 -16.96 -4.51
CA ALA A 111 15.98 -16.90 -4.78
C ALA A 111 16.30 -16.74 -6.28
N ASP A 112 15.48 -17.36 -7.13
CA ASP A 112 15.67 -17.33 -8.59
C ASP A 112 14.80 -16.26 -9.28
N PHE A 113 13.79 -15.73 -8.58
CA PHE A 113 12.79 -14.82 -9.09
C PHE A 113 13.37 -13.54 -9.73
N GLN A 114 12.78 -13.17 -10.87
CA GLN A 114 12.89 -11.85 -11.51
C GLN A 114 11.51 -11.32 -11.85
N LEU A 115 11.40 -9.99 -11.90
CA LEU A 115 10.22 -9.37 -12.46
C LEU A 115 10.08 -9.69 -13.96
N PRO A 116 8.87 -10.07 -14.41
CA PRO A 116 8.61 -10.43 -15.81
C PRO A 116 8.68 -9.21 -16.73
N GLU A 117 8.50 -9.43 -18.04
CA GLU A 117 8.38 -8.34 -19.03
C GLU A 117 7.21 -7.40 -18.73
N TYR A 118 7.26 -6.20 -19.31
CA TYR A 118 6.19 -5.20 -19.22
C TYR A 118 5.89 -4.60 -20.59
N GLU A 119 4.68 -4.10 -20.74
CA GLU A 119 4.26 -3.31 -21.89
C GLU A 119 4.08 -1.86 -21.44
N LEU A 120 4.74 -0.93 -22.14
CA LEU A 120 4.63 0.50 -21.89
C LEU A 120 4.27 1.22 -23.19
N ILE A 121 3.10 1.85 -23.19
CA ILE A 121 2.58 2.64 -24.29
C ILE A 121 2.37 4.08 -23.81
N LYS A 122 2.82 5.05 -24.61
CA LYS A 122 2.51 6.47 -24.41
C LYS A 122 1.28 6.84 -25.24
N ARG A 123 0.24 7.34 -24.57
CA ARG A 123 -1.02 7.75 -25.22
C ARG A 123 -1.58 9.00 -24.56
N ASP A 124 -1.88 10.03 -25.35
CA ASP A 124 -2.56 11.26 -24.90
C ASP A 124 -1.93 11.95 -23.66
N GLY A 125 -0.60 11.92 -23.55
CA GLY A 125 0.14 12.49 -22.41
C GLY A 125 0.13 11.62 -21.15
N GLN A 126 -0.32 10.37 -21.25
CA GLN A 126 -0.31 9.38 -20.18
C GLN A 126 0.55 8.17 -20.57
N TYR A 127 0.93 7.39 -19.57
CA TYR A 127 1.52 6.07 -19.74
C TYR A 127 0.48 4.99 -19.43
N GLU A 128 0.29 4.09 -20.38
CA GLU A 128 -0.38 2.82 -20.21
C GLU A 128 0.72 1.78 -19.94
N LEU A 129 0.85 1.37 -18.68
CA LEU A 129 1.85 0.40 -18.24
C LEU A 129 1.13 -0.86 -17.77
N ARG A 130 1.42 -1.98 -18.44
CA ARG A 130 0.74 -3.27 -18.28
C ARG A 130 1.76 -4.37 -18.00
N PHE A 131 1.38 -5.29 -17.12
CA PHE A 131 2.17 -6.46 -16.73
C PHE A 131 1.28 -7.69 -16.86
N GLU A 132 1.68 -8.68 -17.65
CA GLU A 132 0.90 -9.88 -17.92
C GLU A 132 1.75 -11.12 -17.67
N GLY A 133 1.16 -12.16 -17.06
CA GLY A 133 1.84 -13.41 -16.76
C GLY A 133 1.30 -14.11 -15.51
N PRO A 134 2.04 -15.08 -14.95
CA PRO A 134 1.66 -15.80 -13.74
C PRO A 134 1.44 -14.84 -12.57
N TRP A 135 0.37 -15.05 -11.79
CA TRP A 135 -0.01 -14.16 -10.70
C TRP A 135 1.09 -14.00 -9.66
N ARG A 136 1.75 -15.11 -9.28
CA ARG A 136 2.86 -15.12 -8.33
C ARG A 136 4.02 -14.22 -8.76
N GLU A 137 4.19 -13.98 -10.06
CA GLU A 137 5.25 -13.13 -10.61
C GLU A 137 4.76 -11.69 -10.76
N VAL A 138 3.61 -11.49 -11.42
CA VAL A 138 3.08 -10.18 -11.76
C VAL A 138 2.67 -9.37 -10.52
N THR A 139 2.21 -10.02 -9.43
CA THR A 139 1.82 -9.32 -8.19
C THR A 139 2.94 -8.45 -7.61
N MET A 140 4.20 -8.83 -7.87
CA MET A 140 5.41 -8.15 -7.39
C MET A 140 5.70 -6.83 -8.12
N TRP A 141 5.04 -6.54 -9.25
CA TRP A 141 5.24 -5.30 -10.00
C TRP A 141 4.59 -4.06 -9.37
N GLU A 142 3.50 -4.22 -8.59
CA GLU A 142 2.71 -3.07 -8.09
C GLU A 142 3.58 -2.01 -7.40
N VAL A 143 4.35 -2.43 -6.40
CA VAL A 143 5.08 -1.49 -5.53
C VAL A 143 6.27 -0.86 -6.26
N PRO A 144 7.15 -1.63 -6.94
CA PRO A 144 8.24 -1.05 -7.71
C PRO A 144 7.77 -0.07 -8.80
N ALA A 145 6.73 -0.42 -9.57
CA ALA A 145 6.24 0.45 -10.64
C ALA A 145 5.74 1.79 -10.10
N LEU A 146 4.98 1.77 -9.01
CA LEU A 146 4.46 2.99 -8.38
C LEU A 146 5.58 3.84 -7.76
N ALA A 147 6.55 3.21 -7.09
CA ALA A 147 7.69 3.91 -6.51
C ALA A 147 8.58 4.55 -7.59
N ILE A 148 8.84 3.85 -8.71
CA ILE A 148 9.60 4.36 -9.85
C ILE A 148 8.93 5.60 -10.44
N ILE A 149 7.66 5.51 -10.79
CA ILE A 149 6.96 6.63 -11.44
C ILE A 149 6.84 7.83 -10.49
N THR A 150 6.54 7.57 -9.22
CA THR A 150 6.43 8.64 -8.23
C THR A 150 7.75 9.35 -8.03
N GLU A 151 8.85 8.61 -7.86
CA GLU A 151 10.17 9.22 -7.65
C GLU A 151 10.72 9.88 -8.92
N LEU A 152 10.47 9.35 -10.13
CA LEU A 152 10.81 10.04 -11.38
C LEU A 152 10.10 11.39 -11.49
N ARG A 153 8.82 11.45 -11.11
CA ARG A 153 8.08 12.72 -11.07
C ARG A 153 8.67 13.68 -10.03
N SER A 154 9.03 13.19 -8.84
CA SER A 154 9.73 13.99 -7.83
C SER A 154 11.05 14.55 -8.37
N ARG A 155 11.85 13.72 -9.04
CA ARG A 155 13.12 14.12 -9.68
C ARG A 155 12.89 15.18 -10.75
N ALA A 156 11.88 15.01 -11.60
CA ALA A 156 11.52 15.98 -12.63
C ALA A 156 11.08 17.32 -12.02
N ALA A 157 10.29 17.29 -10.95
CA ALA A 157 9.80 18.49 -10.27
C ALA A 157 10.92 19.34 -9.66
N VAL A 158 12.02 18.71 -9.22
CA VAL A 158 13.15 19.41 -8.58
C VAL A 158 14.37 19.60 -9.48
N ARG A 159 14.35 19.06 -10.72
CA ARG A 159 15.49 19.07 -11.67
C ARG A 159 16.07 20.48 -11.93
N GLY A 160 15.22 21.50 -11.94
CA GLY A 160 15.62 22.88 -12.20
C GLY A 160 16.05 23.67 -10.96
N MET A 161 16.00 23.07 -9.77
CA MET A 161 16.36 23.76 -8.53
C MET A 161 17.88 23.81 -8.34
N SER A 162 18.38 24.96 -7.90
CA SER A 162 19.75 25.07 -7.39
C SER A 162 19.93 24.27 -6.10
N ARG A 163 21.19 23.97 -5.75
CA ARG A 163 21.53 23.28 -4.50
C ARG A 163 20.92 23.95 -3.26
N PHE A 164 20.97 25.28 -3.19
CA PHE A 164 20.43 26.01 -2.03
C PHE A 164 18.90 25.95 -1.97
N GLU A 165 18.21 25.98 -3.12
CA GLU A 165 16.76 25.76 -3.15
C GLU A 165 16.37 24.36 -2.68
N LEU A 166 17.15 23.33 -3.06
CA LEU A 166 16.97 21.95 -2.56
C LEU A 166 17.18 21.87 -1.04
N ASP A 167 18.23 22.51 -0.51
CA ASP A 167 18.49 22.58 0.93
C ASP A 167 17.29 23.20 1.67
N VAL A 168 16.76 24.32 1.17
CA VAL A 168 15.57 24.98 1.74
C VAL A 168 14.33 24.10 1.64
N LEU A 169 14.09 23.46 0.49
CA LEU A 169 12.96 22.55 0.28
C LEU A 169 12.94 21.43 1.32
N TYR A 170 14.05 20.70 1.44
CA TYR A 170 14.14 19.58 2.37
C TYR A 170 14.19 20.05 3.82
N ALA A 171 14.79 21.19 4.15
CA ALA A 171 14.73 21.75 5.51
C ALA A 171 13.28 22.04 5.94
N ARG A 172 12.48 22.67 5.07
CA ARG A 172 11.05 22.93 5.31
C ARG A 172 10.25 21.64 5.43
N ALA A 173 10.50 20.66 4.56
CA ALA A 173 9.82 19.36 4.62
C ALA A 173 10.14 18.60 5.92
N LYS A 174 11.40 18.65 6.38
CA LYS A 174 11.83 18.04 7.65
C LYS A 174 11.15 18.70 8.85
N ALA A 175 11.14 20.03 8.91
CA ALA A 175 10.43 20.77 9.95
C ALA A 175 8.93 20.43 9.96
N LYS A 176 8.30 20.45 8.79
CA LYS A 176 6.88 20.09 8.63
C LYS A 176 6.56 18.68 9.14
N LEU A 177 7.39 17.68 8.84
CA LEU A 177 7.18 16.33 9.37
C LEU A 177 7.35 16.31 10.89
N TRP A 178 8.38 16.99 11.41
CA TRP A 178 8.64 17.04 12.84
C TRP A 178 7.49 17.66 13.64
N ASP A 179 6.87 18.74 13.12
CA ASP A 179 5.68 19.33 13.73
C ASP A 179 4.53 18.31 13.87
N LYS A 180 4.33 17.46 12.86
CA LYS A 180 3.33 16.38 12.93
C LYS A 180 3.71 15.31 13.96
N ILE A 181 4.99 15.01 14.11
CA ILE A 181 5.49 14.07 15.12
C ILE A 181 5.26 14.62 16.53
N GLU A 182 5.47 15.91 16.77
CA GLU A 182 5.18 16.56 18.05
C GLU A 182 3.69 16.49 18.39
N ARG A 183 2.83 16.66 17.39
CA ARG A 183 1.38 16.43 17.51
C ARG A 183 1.04 14.98 17.88
N LEU A 184 1.68 13.99 17.25
CA LEU A 184 1.52 12.58 17.63
C LEU A 184 2.00 12.29 19.05
N ARG A 185 3.07 12.94 19.52
CA ARG A 185 3.53 12.83 20.92
C ARG A 185 2.48 13.34 21.89
N ALA A 186 1.88 14.51 21.60
CA ALA A 186 0.78 15.04 22.40
C ALA A 186 -0.40 14.07 22.44
N LEU A 187 -0.79 13.53 21.28
CA LEU A 187 -1.86 12.54 21.18
C LEU A 187 -1.57 11.25 21.97
N ALA A 188 -0.32 10.77 21.95
CA ALA A 188 0.13 9.60 22.73
C ALA A 188 0.14 9.85 24.25
N ALA A 189 0.34 11.09 24.68
CA ALA A 189 0.24 11.46 26.09
C ALA A 189 -1.21 11.38 26.61
N GLU A 190 -2.19 11.52 25.72
CA GLU A 190 -3.62 11.38 26.07
C GLU A 190 -4.07 9.90 26.20
N GLY A 191 -3.30 8.93 25.68
CA GLY A 191 -3.65 7.51 25.71
C GLY A 191 -3.00 6.68 24.60
N PRO A 192 -3.35 5.39 24.46
CA PRO A 192 -2.71 4.48 23.51
C PRO A 192 -2.69 5.01 22.07
N LEU A 193 -1.53 4.97 21.43
CA LEU A 193 -1.31 5.30 20.02
C LEU A 193 -0.50 4.18 19.36
N LYS A 194 -0.91 3.79 18.15
CA LYS A 194 -0.17 2.84 17.31
C LYS A 194 -0.17 3.34 15.88
N VAL A 195 1.02 3.65 15.36
CA VAL A 195 1.22 4.18 14.01
C VAL A 195 2.33 3.40 13.30
N GLY A 196 2.14 3.08 12.03
CA GLY A 196 3.14 2.44 11.18
C GLY A 196 3.27 3.14 9.83
N ASP A 197 4.45 3.07 9.22
CA ASP A 197 4.70 3.59 7.87
C ASP A 197 4.14 2.66 6.80
N PHE A 198 3.25 3.18 5.94
CA PHE A 198 2.67 2.51 4.76
C PHE A 198 2.96 3.27 3.45
N GLY A 199 4.01 4.09 3.42
CA GLY A 199 4.21 5.12 2.40
C GLY A 199 4.97 4.70 1.14
N THR A 200 5.39 3.42 1.00
CA THR A 200 6.32 2.97 -0.06
C THR A 200 5.87 3.35 -1.47
N ARG A 201 4.64 2.98 -1.84
CA ARG A 201 4.10 3.11 -3.21
C ARG A 201 4.05 4.54 -3.75
N ARG A 202 3.92 5.53 -2.86
CA ARG A 202 3.75 6.94 -3.23
C ARG A 202 4.77 7.85 -2.53
N ARG A 203 5.90 7.31 -2.08
CA ARG A 203 6.98 8.09 -1.46
C ARG A 203 7.56 9.10 -2.43
N HIS A 204 8.01 10.23 -1.91
CA HIS A 204 8.75 11.23 -2.69
C HIS A 204 10.05 10.65 -3.25
N SER A 205 10.80 9.94 -2.41
CA SER A 205 11.96 9.13 -2.80
C SER A 205 12.28 8.06 -1.75
N TYR A 206 13.09 7.07 -2.09
CA TYR A 206 13.58 6.06 -1.13
C TYR A 206 14.24 6.72 0.10
N LEU A 207 15.16 7.65 -0.14
CA LEU A 207 15.91 8.32 0.94
C LEU A 207 15.01 9.19 1.82
N TRP A 208 13.99 9.82 1.23
CA TRP A 208 13.03 10.60 2.01
C TRP A 208 12.15 9.70 2.89
N GLN A 209 11.65 8.57 2.38
CA GLN A 209 10.90 7.61 3.21
C GLN A 209 11.79 7.07 4.34
N LEU A 210 13.03 6.70 4.06
CA LEU A 210 13.97 6.25 5.09
C LEU A 210 14.11 7.29 6.22
N TRP A 211 14.33 8.56 5.84
CA TRP A 211 14.41 9.66 6.80
C TRP A 211 13.11 9.84 7.61
N CYS A 212 11.94 9.72 6.97
CA CYS A 212 10.64 9.80 7.66
C CYS A 212 10.47 8.69 8.70
N VAL A 213 10.88 7.46 8.38
CA VAL A 213 10.76 6.32 9.28
C VAL A 213 11.74 6.45 10.45
N GLU A 214 12.98 6.90 10.21
CA GLU A 214 13.94 7.23 11.28
C GLU A 214 13.39 8.33 12.20
N ALA A 215 12.85 9.42 11.63
CA ALA A 215 12.25 10.51 12.40
C ALA A 215 11.05 10.04 13.23
N LEU A 216 10.18 9.17 12.68
CA LEU A 216 9.10 8.55 13.45
C LEU A 216 9.63 7.67 14.57
N LYS A 217 10.67 6.87 14.34
CA LYS A 217 11.27 5.99 15.34
C LYS A 217 11.81 6.77 16.54
N GLU A 218 12.51 7.88 16.29
CA GLU A 218 12.97 8.81 17.34
C GLU A 218 11.81 9.65 17.94
N GLY A 219 10.81 9.93 17.11
CA GLY A 219 9.68 10.77 17.38
C GLY A 219 8.70 10.15 18.38
N VAL A 220 8.14 9.01 18.03
CA VAL A 220 6.99 8.43 18.75
C VAL A 220 7.35 7.19 19.56
N ASN A 221 8.63 6.80 19.60
CA ASN A 221 9.15 5.66 20.37
C ASN A 221 8.30 4.39 20.16
N ASP A 222 7.85 3.75 21.25
CA ASP A 222 7.07 2.49 21.26
C ASP A 222 5.67 2.59 20.63
N ASN A 223 5.25 3.79 20.21
CA ASN A 223 4.03 3.98 19.43
C ASN A 223 4.25 3.66 17.94
N LEU A 224 5.50 3.62 17.45
CA LEU A 224 5.80 3.14 16.09
C LEU A 224 5.69 1.61 16.06
N THR A 225 4.70 1.10 15.33
CA THR A 225 4.47 -0.35 15.20
C THR A 225 5.38 -1.03 14.19
N GLY A 226 6.01 -0.27 13.29
CA GLY A 226 6.84 -0.81 12.21
C GLY A 226 6.69 -0.04 10.90
N THR A 227 7.20 -0.63 9.82
CA THR A 227 7.06 -0.13 8.44
C THR A 227 6.63 -1.28 7.53
N SER A 228 5.80 -1.00 6.52
CA SER A 228 5.49 -1.99 5.50
C SER A 228 6.68 -2.24 4.57
N ASN A 229 7.60 -1.30 4.44
CA ASN A 229 8.77 -1.46 3.60
C ASN A 229 9.73 -2.49 4.22
N VAL A 230 9.84 -3.67 3.58
CA VAL A 230 10.56 -4.81 4.16
C VAL A 230 12.06 -4.52 4.26
N LYS A 231 12.63 -3.82 3.28
CA LYS A 231 14.02 -3.37 3.31
C LYS A 231 14.30 -2.45 4.48
N MET A 232 13.46 -1.45 4.71
CA MET A 232 13.63 -0.52 5.84
C MET A 232 13.38 -1.20 7.18
N ALA A 233 12.43 -2.14 7.26
CA ALA A 233 12.23 -2.96 8.45
C ALA A 233 13.52 -3.73 8.82
N MET A 234 14.15 -4.36 7.82
CA MET A 234 15.43 -5.05 7.97
C MET A 234 16.57 -4.10 8.38
N GLU A 235 16.73 -2.96 7.70
CA GLU A 235 17.85 -2.02 7.94
C GLU A 235 17.75 -1.29 9.28
N LEU A 236 16.53 -0.95 9.72
CA LEU A 236 16.30 -0.18 10.94
C LEU A 236 15.98 -1.06 12.16
N GLY A 237 15.92 -2.40 11.99
CA GLY A 237 15.51 -3.32 13.05
C GLY A 237 14.09 -3.04 13.55
N LEU A 238 13.17 -2.77 12.62
CA LEU A 238 11.75 -2.55 12.90
C LEU A 238 10.94 -3.79 12.51
N GLU A 239 9.73 -3.90 13.03
CA GLU A 239 8.76 -4.90 12.57
C GLU A 239 8.33 -4.60 11.12
N ALA A 240 8.32 -5.65 10.29
CA ALA A 240 7.72 -5.58 8.95
C ALA A 240 6.21 -5.82 9.07
N ILE A 241 5.42 -4.82 8.69
CA ILE A 241 3.96 -4.84 8.87
C ILE A 241 3.20 -4.94 7.54
N GLY A 242 2.18 -5.79 7.49
CA GLY A 242 1.33 -6.00 6.33
C GLY A 242 0.12 -6.88 6.65
N THR A 243 -0.89 -6.82 5.79
CA THR A 243 -2.08 -7.69 5.86
C THR A 243 -2.27 -8.37 4.49
N ASN A 244 -3.51 -8.54 4.02
CA ASN A 244 -3.81 -8.79 2.61
C ASN A 244 -4.23 -7.49 1.90
N ALA A 245 -4.45 -7.55 0.58
CA ALA A 245 -4.93 -6.45 -0.25
C ALA A 245 -6.05 -6.88 -1.21
N HIS A 246 -6.72 -5.90 -1.84
CA HIS A 246 -7.89 -6.15 -2.69
C HIS A 246 -7.62 -7.03 -3.91
N GLU A 247 -6.37 -7.20 -4.34
CA GLU A 247 -6.10 -8.10 -5.48
C GLU A 247 -6.58 -9.52 -5.23
N LEU A 248 -6.54 -10.02 -3.98
CA LEU A 248 -6.97 -11.39 -3.68
C LEU A 248 -8.47 -11.57 -3.96
N PRO A 249 -9.40 -10.80 -3.32
CA PRO A 249 -10.82 -10.93 -3.63
C PRO A 249 -11.16 -10.54 -5.07
N MET A 250 -10.44 -9.59 -5.68
CA MET A 250 -10.63 -9.24 -7.09
C MET A 250 -10.34 -10.44 -8.03
N VAL A 251 -9.22 -11.14 -7.82
CA VAL A 251 -8.84 -12.31 -8.62
C VAL A 251 -9.80 -13.47 -8.37
N TYR A 252 -10.13 -13.79 -7.11
CA TYR A 252 -11.07 -14.88 -6.82
C TYR A 252 -12.45 -14.63 -7.42
N ALA A 253 -12.92 -13.38 -7.38
CA ALA A 253 -14.17 -12.98 -7.99
C ALA A 253 -14.14 -13.08 -9.52
N ALA A 254 -13.07 -12.58 -10.16
CA ALA A 254 -12.86 -12.73 -11.59
C ALA A 254 -12.80 -14.21 -12.00
N LEU A 255 -12.24 -15.09 -11.15
CA LEU A 255 -12.17 -16.52 -11.38
C LEU A 255 -13.48 -17.29 -11.15
N ALA A 256 -14.51 -16.65 -10.58
CA ALA A 256 -15.78 -17.30 -10.24
C ALA A 256 -16.66 -17.58 -11.47
N ASN A 257 -17.14 -18.82 -11.61
CA ASN A 257 -17.90 -19.28 -12.78
C ASN A 257 -19.42 -19.13 -12.64
N SER A 258 -19.91 -18.63 -11.51
CA SER A 258 -21.34 -18.38 -11.26
C SER A 258 -21.51 -17.22 -10.28
N ASP A 259 -22.71 -16.63 -10.24
CA ASP A 259 -23.00 -15.54 -9.29
C ASP A 259 -22.98 -16.04 -7.82
N GLU A 260 -23.21 -17.33 -7.59
CA GLU A 260 -23.07 -17.92 -6.25
C GLU A 260 -21.58 -18.07 -5.85
N ALA A 261 -20.74 -18.57 -6.77
CA ALA A 261 -19.29 -18.61 -6.54
C ALA A 261 -18.72 -17.20 -6.36
N LEU A 262 -19.22 -16.22 -7.13
CA LEU A 262 -18.85 -14.82 -7.04
C LEU A 262 -19.20 -14.25 -5.66
N ARG A 263 -20.41 -14.51 -5.17
CA ARG A 263 -20.85 -14.09 -3.82
C ARG A 263 -20.01 -14.73 -2.72
N ALA A 264 -19.54 -15.96 -2.92
CA ALA A 264 -18.69 -16.67 -1.96
C ALA A 264 -17.22 -16.23 -1.98
N ALA A 265 -16.74 -15.65 -3.09
CA ALA A 265 -15.33 -15.33 -3.31
C ALA A 265 -14.66 -14.52 -2.18
N PRO A 266 -15.27 -13.46 -1.62
CA PRO A 266 -14.65 -12.69 -0.54
C PRO A 266 -14.35 -13.53 0.70
N TYR A 267 -15.22 -14.49 1.03
CA TYR A 267 -15.04 -15.35 2.19
C TYR A 267 -14.10 -16.51 1.91
N GLN A 268 -14.05 -16.99 0.66
CA GLN A 268 -13.11 -18.02 0.26
C GLN A 268 -11.67 -17.52 0.39
N VAL A 269 -11.38 -16.27 -0.01
CA VAL A 269 -10.07 -15.64 0.22
C VAL A 269 -9.68 -15.64 1.68
N LEU A 270 -10.62 -15.30 2.58
CA LEU A 270 -10.35 -15.30 4.01
C LEU A 270 -10.04 -16.71 4.53
N ARG A 271 -10.75 -17.73 4.07
CA ARG A 271 -10.45 -19.14 4.43
C ARG A 271 -9.05 -19.55 4.01
N ASP A 272 -8.69 -19.24 2.77
CA ASP A 272 -7.39 -19.61 2.21
C ASP A 272 -6.25 -18.84 2.90
N TRP A 273 -6.45 -17.55 3.19
CA TRP A 273 -5.53 -16.75 4.01
C TRP A 273 -5.36 -17.33 5.42
N ALA A 274 -6.47 -17.73 6.05
CA ALA A 274 -6.46 -18.32 7.40
C ALA A 274 -5.83 -19.73 7.45
N SER A 275 -5.66 -20.39 6.31
CA SER A 275 -4.95 -21.69 6.23
C SER A 275 -3.43 -21.53 6.38
N MET A 276 -2.90 -20.34 6.09
CA MET A 276 -1.46 -20.04 6.15
C MET A 276 -1.10 -19.10 7.30
N TYR A 277 -1.99 -18.16 7.63
CA TYR A 277 -1.73 -17.09 8.58
C TYR A 277 -2.76 -17.05 9.70
N ASP A 278 -2.33 -16.61 10.88
CA ASP A 278 -3.14 -16.62 12.09
C ASP A 278 -2.90 -15.38 12.97
N GLY A 279 -3.65 -15.25 14.06
CA GLY A 279 -3.49 -14.17 15.03
C GLY A 279 -3.65 -12.79 14.39
N ASN A 280 -2.66 -11.93 14.58
CA ASN A 280 -2.68 -10.53 14.12
C ASN A 280 -2.69 -10.37 12.58
N LEU A 281 -2.48 -11.44 11.81
CA LEU A 281 -2.63 -11.43 10.35
C LEU A 281 -4.07 -11.73 9.89
N LYS A 282 -4.96 -12.15 10.79
CA LYS A 282 -6.39 -12.30 10.49
C LYS A 282 -7.07 -10.93 10.56
N VAL A 283 -6.83 -10.12 9.52
CA VAL A 283 -7.46 -8.82 9.28
C VAL A 283 -8.39 -8.90 8.07
N VAL A 284 -9.66 -8.56 8.27
CA VAL A 284 -10.67 -8.52 7.22
C VAL A 284 -10.53 -7.24 6.40
N LEU A 285 -10.63 -7.35 5.08
CA LEU A 285 -10.66 -6.22 4.14
C LEU A 285 -12.03 -6.22 3.43
N PRO A 286 -13.08 -5.65 4.05
CA PRO A 286 -14.47 -5.91 3.66
C PRO A 286 -14.90 -5.14 2.41
N ASP A 287 -14.21 -4.06 2.06
CA ASP A 287 -14.66 -3.08 1.09
C ASP A 287 -14.38 -3.45 -0.37
N CYS A 288 -13.91 -4.66 -0.71
CA CYS A 288 -13.67 -5.00 -2.12
C CYS A 288 -14.94 -4.82 -2.98
N PHE A 289 -16.08 -5.26 -2.43
CA PHE A 289 -17.39 -5.22 -3.10
C PHE A 289 -18.48 -4.55 -2.24
N GLY A 290 -18.07 -3.71 -1.28
CA GLY A 290 -18.97 -3.04 -0.34
C GLY A 290 -19.00 -3.70 1.04
N SER A 291 -18.60 -2.95 2.07
CA SER A 291 -18.44 -3.39 3.45
C SER A 291 -19.77 -3.78 4.09
N THR A 292 -20.83 -3.01 3.87
CA THR A 292 -22.15 -3.24 4.49
C THR A 292 -22.70 -4.62 4.16
N ASN A 293 -22.71 -4.96 2.86
CA ASN A 293 -23.21 -6.25 2.39
C ASN A 293 -22.24 -7.39 2.72
N PHE A 294 -20.94 -7.13 2.72
CA PHE A 294 -19.95 -8.08 3.21
C PHE A 294 -20.24 -8.46 4.68
N LEU A 295 -20.38 -7.48 5.57
CA LEU A 295 -20.57 -7.74 7.01
C LEU A 295 -21.92 -8.39 7.32
N ARG A 296 -22.98 -7.97 6.62
CA ARG A 296 -24.32 -8.58 6.75
C ARG A 296 -24.33 -10.07 6.47
N ASN A 297 -23.69 -10.46 5.36
CA ASN A 297 -23.71 -11.84 4.87
C ASN A 297 -22.52 -12.67 5.37
N ALA A 298 -21.63 -12.08 6.17
CA ALA A 298 -20.45 -12.74 6.68
C ALA A 298 -20.81 -13.97 7.53
N PRO A 299 -20.22 -15.13 7.24
CA PRO A 299 -20.31 -16.29 8.13
C PRO A 299 -19.80 -15.97 9.54
N ASP A 300 -20.34 -16.62 10.57
CA ASP A 300 -20.04 -16.30 11.98
C ASP A 300 -18.55 -16.36 12.34
N TRP A 301 -17.77 -17.23 11.69
CA TRP A 301 -16.33 -17.35 11.94
C TRP A 301 -15.56 -16.09 11.53
N VAL A 302 -16.08 -15.26 10.61
CA VAL A 302 -15.45 -13.99 10.21
C VAL A 302 -15.40 -13.02 11.40
N ALA A 303 -16.43 -13.00 12.25
CA ALA A 303 -16.45 -12.15 13.44
C ALA A 303 -15.31 -12.46 14.43
N ARG A 304 -14.76 -13.68 14.39
CA ARG A 304 -13.65 -14.11 15.26
C ARG A 304 -12.28 -13.61 14.80
N TRP A 305 -12.18 -13.04 13.59
CA TRP A 305 -10.93 -12.45 13.11
C TRP A 305 -10.46 -11.32 14.04
N LYS A 306 -9.15 -11.07 14.05
CA LYS A 306 -8.52 -10.17 15.01
C LYS A 306 -8.86 -8.71 14.75
N GLY A 307 -9.13 -8.35 13.50
CA GLY A 307 -9.48 -7.00 13.16
C GLY A 307 -9.98 -6.84 11.73
N ALA A 308 -10.18 -5.59 11.34
CA ALA A 308 -10.55 -5.20 9.99
C ALA A 308 -9.82 -3.92 9.56
N ARG A 309 -9.68 -3.75 8.24
CA ARG A 309 -9.08 -2.57 7.61
C ARG A 309 -10.09 -1.96 6.63
N PRO A 310 -10.89 -0.97 7.03
CA PRO A 310 -11.70 -0.22 6.08
C PRO A 310 -10.80 0.67 5.20
N ASP A 311 -11.05 0.68 3.89
CA ASP A 311 -10.15 1.35 2.91
C ASP A 311 -10.89 2.19 1.84
N SER A 312 -12.21 2.40 1.98
CA SER A 312 -12.96 3.24 1.05
C SER A 312 -14.19 3.98 1.60
N LYS A 313 -14.55 3.78 2.86
CA LYS A 313 -15.61 4.50 3.60
C LYS A 313 -14.97 5.51 4.58
N PRO A 314 -15.64 6.61 4.98
CA PRO A 314 -15.12 7.51 6.01
C PRO A 314 -14.66 6.74 7.27
N PRO A 315 -13.47 7.05 7.84
CA PRO A 315 -12.84 6.23 8.88
C PRO A 315 -13.73 5.96 10.09
N LEU A 316 -14.43 6.98 10.59
CA LEU A 316 -15.28 6.86 11.78
C LEU A 316 -16.53 6.05 11.51
N GLU A 317 -17.21 6.30 10.39
CA GLU A 317 -18.41 5.56 9.98
C GLU A 317 -18.10 4.07 9.79
N ALA A 318 -16.99 3.77 9.13
CA ALA A 318 -16.55 2.40 8.92
C ALA A 318 -16.18 1.69 10.23
N ALA A 319 -15.51 2.39 11.15
CA ALA A 319 -15.18 1.86 12.46
C ALA A 319 -16.42 1.59 13.31
N ASP A 320 -17.40 2.52 13.33
CA ASP A 320 -18.66 2.34 14.06
C ASP A 320 -19.48 1.17 13.50
N GLU A 321 -19.52 0.99 12.17
CA GLU A 321 -20.16 -0.16 11.54
C GLU A 321 -19.50 -1.49 11.93
N LEU A 322 -18.16 -1.55 11.93
CA LEU A 322 -17.42 -2.73 12.38
C LEU A 322 -17.65 -3.04 13.85
N ILE A 323 -17.69 -2.01 14.71
CA ILE A 323 -18.01 -2.14 16.14
C ILE A 323 -19.41 -2.70 16.32
N ALA A 324 -20.40 -2.17 15.58
CA ALA A 324 -21.77 -2.65 15.62
C ALA A 324 -21.87 -4.12 15.19
N TYR A 325 -21.18 -4.49 14.10
CA TYR A 325 -21.10 -5.86 13.61
C TYR A 325 -20.48 -6.82 14.64
N TRP A 326 -19.37 -6.45 15.29
CA TRP A 326 -18.77 -7.29 16.33
C TRP A 326 -19.69 -7.46 17.53
N LYS A 327 -20.32 -6.39 18.00
CA LYS A 327 -21.30 -6.44 19.10
C LYS A 327 -22.50 -7.33 18.75
N SER A 328 -23.05 -7.22 17.54
CA SER A 328 -24.17 -8.04 17.10
C SER A 328 -23.83 -9.54 16.96
N ARG A 329 -22.54 -9.87 16.87
CA ARG A 329 -22.01 -11.25 16.83
C ARG A 329 -21.44 -11.71 18.18
N GLY A 330 -21.70 -10.97 19.27
CA GLY A 330 -21.26 -11.31 20.62
C GLY A 330 -19.73 -11.25 20.80
N GLN A 331 -19.03 -10.46 20.00
CA GLN A 331 -17.60 -10.21 20.14
C GLN A 331 -17.38 -8.90 20.89
N ASP A 332 -16.37 -8.85 21.76
CA ASP A 332 -15.93 -7.60 22.39
C ASP A 332 -15.06 -6.79 21.41
N PRO A 333 -15.50 -5.59 20.98
CA PRO A 333 -14.69 -4.72 20.12
C PRO A 333 -13.34 -4.32 20.74
N MET A 334 -13.21 -4.31 22.07
CA MET A 334 -11.93 -3.99 22.73
C MET A 334 -10.89 -5.11 22.58
N GLU A 335 -11.29 -6.31 22.15
CA GLU A 335 -10.36 -7.37 21.75
C GLU A 335 -10.01 -7.32 20.25
N LYS A 336 -10.68 -6.45 19.49
CA LYS A 336 -10.53 -6.28 18.05
C LYS A 336 -9.68 -5.07 17.70
N SER A 337 -9.22 -5.02 16.46
CA SER A 337 -8.44 -3.92 15.91
C SER A 337 -9.08 -3.36 14.64
N VAL A 338 -9.10 -2.03 14.50
CA VAL A 338 -9.40 -1.33 13.25
C VAL A 338 -8.13 -0.68 12.76
N ILE A 339 -7.69 -1.05 11.55
CA ILE A 339 -6.53 -0.43 10.89
C ILE A 339 -7.05 0.65 9.95
N LEU A 340 -6.75 1.91 10.22
CA LEU A 340 -7.11 3.05 9.38
C LEU A 340 -5.91 3.42 8.50
N SER A 341 -6.06 3.29 7.18
CA SER A 341 -4.95 3.46 6.22
C SER A 341 -5.29 4.22 4.93
N ASP A 342 -6.54 4.65 4.75
CA ASP A 342 -6.99 5.32 3.51
C ASP A 342 -6.66 6.82 3.55
N GLY A 343 -5.44 7.19 3.13
CA GLY A 343 -5.09 8.59 2.88
C GLY A 343 -5.03 9.50 4.12
N MET A 344 -4.83 8.92 5.30
CA MET A 344 -4.82 9.64 6.57
C MET A 344 -3.78 10.78 6.62
N ASP A 345 -4.18 11.93 7.16
CA ASP A 345 -3.33 13.04 7.55
C ASP A 345 -3.31 13.23 9.07
N ILE A 346 -2.51 14.16 9.58
CA ILE A 346 -2.35 14.34 11.03
C ILE A 346 -3.66 14.72 11.73
N ASP A 347 -4.52 15.51 11.09
CA ASP A 347 -5.79 15.97 11.68
C ASP A 347 -6.79 14.81 11.77
N SER A 348 -6.96 14.05 10.69
CA SER A 348 -7.82 12.86 10.67
C SER A 348 -7.31 11.74 11.58
N ILE A 349 -5.99 11.60 11.77
CA ILE A 349 -5.40 10.67 12.75
C ILE A 349 -5.81 11.07 14.17
N GLU A 350 -5.60 12.33 14.55
CA GLU A 350 -5.96 12.83 15.87
C GLU A 350 -7.45 12.69 16.17
N GLU A 351 -8.30 13.08 15.22
CA GLU A 351 -9.76 12.92 15.32
C GLU A 351 -10.14 11.44 15.53
N SER A 352 -9.62 10.56 14.67
CA SER A 352 -9.95 9.14 14.71
C SER A 352 -9.52 8.46 16.01
N VAL A 353 -8.29 8.72 16.44
CA VAL A 353 -7.74 8.13 17.68
C VAL A 353 -8.52 8.62 18.90
N ARG A 354 -8.84 9.92 18.99
CA ARG A 354 -9.63 10.47 20.11
C ARG A 354 -11.05 9.91 20.12
N TYR A 355 -11.72 9.87 18.97
CA TYR A 355 -13.11 9.41 18.86
C TYR A 355 -13.29 7.92 19.18
N LEU A 356 -12.34 7.08 18.77
CA LEU A 356 -12.41 5.62 18.92
C LEU A 356 -11.77 5.10 20.20
N ARG A 357 -11.10 5.96 20.97
CA ARG A 357 -10.50 5.59 22.26
C ARG A 357 -11.56 5.00 23.20
N GLY A 358 -11.28 3.82 23.74
CA GLY A 358 -12.21 3.09 24.61
C GLY A 358 -13.39 2.42 23.88
N LYS A 359 -13.43 2.46 22.54
CA LYS A 359 -14.44 1.76 21.73
C LYS A 359 -13.85 0.56 20.98
N VAL A 360 -12.61 0.66 20.49
CA VAL A 360 -11.88 -0.38 19.76
C VAL A 360 -10.38 -0.06 19.76
N ASN A 361 -9.50 -1.05 19.52
CA ASN A 361 -8.08 -0.75 19.30
C ASN A 361 -7.88 -0.17 17.89
N VAL A 362 -7.25 1.01 17.81
CA VAL A 362 -6.97 1.67 16.53
C VAL A 362 -5.50 1.55 16.18
N LEU A 363 -5.22 1.18 14.94
CA LEU A 363 -3.88 1.21 14.36
C LEU A 363 -3.90 2.11 13.12
N ILE A 364 -2.91 2.98 13.00
CA ILE A 364 -2.78 3.92 11.88
C ILE A 364 -1.72 3.40 10.90
N GLY A 365 -2.13 3.18 9.65
CA GLY A 365 -1.21 2.96 8.53
C GLY A 365 -0.98 4.28 7.78
N TRP A 366 0.14 4.96 8.06
CA TRP A 366 0.38 6.30 7.54
C TRP A 366 1.16 6.27 6.23
N GLY A 367 0.49 6.64 5.13
CA GLY A 367 1.01 6.52 3.77
C GLY A 367 1.56 7.84 3.19
N THR A 368 0.90 8.34 2.15
CA THR A 368 1.37 9.48 1.33
C THR A 368 1.61 10.76 2.12
N ASN A 369 0.79 11.06 3.13
CA ASN A 369 0.97 12.26 3.96
C ASN A 369 2.23 12.21 4.86
N LEU A 370 2.74 11.00 5.15
CA LEU A 370 4.02 10.79 5.81
C LEU A 370 5.17 10.96 4.81
N THR A 371 5.12 10.26 3.68
CA THR A 371 6.28 10.08 2.80
C THR A 371 6.31 10.98 1.56
N ASN A 372 5.32 11.84 1.35
CA ASN A 372 5.24 12.71 0.17
C ASN A 372 4.41 13.99 0.40
N ASP A 373 4.54 14.60 1.59
CA ASP A 373 3.91 15.89 1.89
C ASP A 373 4.88 17.06 1.77
N PHE A 374 5.13 17.49 0.53
CA PHE A 374 5.98 18.65 0.21
C PHE A 374 5.17 19.94 -0.02
N ARG A 375 3.88 19.96 0.29
CA ARG A 375 3.01 21.15 0.11
C ARG A 375 3.54 22.32 0.93
N GLY A 376 3.79 23.47 0.30
CA GLY A 376 4.28 24.68 0.96
C GLY A 376 5.76 24.61 1.35
N CYS A 377 6.49 23.60 0.86
CA CYS A 377 7.92 23.46 1.16
C CYS A 377 8.80 24.11 0.08
N ALA A 378 8.30 24.27 -1.16
CA ALA A 378 9.12 24.82 -2.24
C ALA A 378 9.41 26.32 -2.05
N PRO A 379 10.64 26.78 -2.32
CA PRO A 379 10.98 28.20 -2.25
C PRO A 379 10.49 29.01 -3.46
N SER A 380 10.22 28.37 -4.61
CA SER A 380 10.02 29.02 -5.91
C SER A 380 8.65 28.73 -6.58
N GLY A 381 7.60 28.45 -5.80
CA GLY A 381 6.22 28.33 -6.31
C GLY A 381 5.93 27.08 -7.14
N VAL A 382 6.83 26.09 -7.14
CA VAL A 382 6.63 24.78 -7.81
C VAL A 382 5.86 23.76 -6.97
N ASP A 383 5.19 24.19 -5.90
CA ASP A 383 4.42 23.32 -4.99
C ASP A 383 3.40 22.43 -5.72
N GLY A 384 2.81 22.94 -6.82
CA GLY A 384 1.88 22.17 -7.64
C GLY A 384 2.51 20.92 -8.28
N ARG A 385 3.79 20.99 -8.66
CA ARG A 385 4.54 19.86 -9.24
C ARG A 385 4.95 18.82 -8.20
N LEU A 386 5.13 19.24 -6.95
CA LEU A 386 5.47 18.37 -5.82
C LEU A 386 4.24 17.75 -5.14
N LYS A 387 3.02 18.17 -5.50
CA LYS A 387 1.79 17.57 -4.96
C LYS A 387 1.70 16.11 -5.37
N ALA A 388 1.52 15.19 -4.42
CA ALA A 388 1.27 13.79 -4.73
C ALA A 388 0.02 13.62 -5.63
N ILE A 389 0.02 12.57 -6.45
CA ILE A 389 -1.11 12.23 -7.35
C ILE A 389 -1.70 10.88 -7.00
N SER A 390 -2.98 10.71 -7.32
CA SER A 390 -3.67 9.42 -7.18
C SER A 390 -3.22 8.48 -8.30
N LEU A 391 -2.18 7.70 -8.02
CA LEU A 391 -1.63 6.67 -8.91
C LEU A 391 -1.80 5.30 -8.24
N VAL A 392 -2.31 4.33 -9.00
CA VAL A 392 -2.50 2.95 -8.54
C VAL A 392 -2.06 1.97 -9.63
N CYS A 393 -1.60 0.79 -9.24
CA CYS A 393 -1.37 -0.34 -10.14
C CYS A 393 -2.21 -1.49 -9.60
N LYS A 394 -3.12 -2.04 -10.41
CA LYS A 394 -4.14 -2.98 -9.95
C LYS A 394 -4.33 -4.10 -10.95
N VAL A 395 -4.80 -5.25 -10.47
CA VAL A 395 -5.29 -6.31 -11.35
C VAL A 395 -6.47 -5.79 -12.18
N THR A 396 -6.39 -5.97 -13.49
CA THR A 396 -7.42 -5.60 -14.47
C THR A 396 -8.03 -6.83 -15.13
N GLU A 397 -7.31 -7.96 -15.15
CA GLU A 397 -7.79 -9.24 -15.68
C GLU A 397 -7.20 -10.40 -14.87
N ALA A 398 -7.97 -11.47 -14.69
CA ALA A 398 -7.50 -12.74 -14.16
C ALA A 398 -8.16 -13.92 -14.89
N GLY A 399 -7.35 -14.88 -15.35
CA GLY A 399 -7.83 -16.07 -16.05
C GLY A 399 -8.72 -15.74 -17.26
N GLY A 400 -8.37 -14.70 -18.04
CA GLY A 400 -9.13 -14.26 -19.21
C GLY A 400 -10.42 -13.50 -18.91
N ARG A 401 -10.68 -13.13 -17.64
CA ARG A 401 -11.87 -12.38 -17.22
C ARG A 401 -11.50 -11.06 -16.55
N PRO A 402 -12.29 -10.00 -16.78
CA PRO A 402 -12.02 -8.70 -16.17
C PRO A 402 -12.12 -8.76 -14.65
N ALA A 403 -11.18 -8.09 -13.99
CA ALA A 403 -11.20 -7.91 -12.54
C ALA A 403 -11.95 -6.63 -12.17
N VAL A 404 -12.82 -6.73 -11.17
CA VAL A 404 -13.67 -5.62 -10.71
C VAL A 404 -13.38 -5.29 -9.24
N LYS A 405 -13.44 -4.01 -8.87
CA LYS A 405 -13.57 -3.55 -7.48
C LYS A 405 -14.75 -2.57 -7.43
N LEU A 406 -15.70 -2.76 -6.52
CA LEU A 406 -16.78 -1.77 -6.31
C LEU A 406 -16.37 -0.69 -5.30
N SER A 407 -15.72 -1.09 -4.19
CA SER A 407 -15.45 -0.19 -3.05
C SER A 407 -16.73 0.28 -2.32
N ASP A 408 -16.57 0.89 -1.15
CA ASP A 408 -17.65 1.60 -0.45
C ASP A 408 -17.94 2.99 -1.07
N ASN A 409 -17.13 3.42 -2.04
CA ASN A 409 -17.28 4.68 -2.75
C ASN A 409 -17.36 4.43 -4.27
N VAL A 410 -18.45 4.89 -4.91
CA VAL A 410 -18.68 4.69 -6.34
C VAL A 410 -17.57 5.27 -7.23
N THR A 411 -16.93 6.37 -6.81
CA THR A 411 -15.86 7.01 -7.59
C THR A 411 -14.56 6.21 -7.61
N LYS A 412 -14.41 5.26 -6.68
CA LYS A 412 -13.25 4.37 -6.57
C LYS A 412 -13.46 3.03 -7.30
N ALA A 413 -14.64 2.77 -7.86
CA ALA A 413 -14.96 1.56 -8.62
C ALA A 413 -14.06 1.41 -9.86
N THR A 414 -13.72 0.17 -10.21
CA THR A 414 -12.86 -0.14 -11.36
C THR A 414 -13.30 -1.44 -12.02
N GLY A 415 -13.33 -1.47 -13.35
CA GLY A 415 -13.72 -2.61 -14.17
C GLY A 415 -14.60 -2.18 -15.35
N PRO A 416 -14.93 -3.09 -16.29
CA PRO A 416 -15.94 -2.86 -17.32
C PRO A 416 -17.31 -2.53 -16.71
N ILE A 417 -18.09 -1.68 -17.37
CA ILE A 417 -19.35 -1.16 -16.84
C ILE A 417 -20.38 -2.29 -16.61
N ASP A 418 -20.50 -3.19 -17.58
CA ASP A 418 -21.39 -4.35 -17.54
C ASP A 418 -21.06 -5.31 -16.38
N GLU A 419 -19.76 -5.54 -16.13
CA GLU A 419 -19.32 -6.35 -14.99
C GLU A 419 -19.49 -5.61 -13.66
N ILE A 420 -19.30 -4.29 -13.60
CA ILE A 420 -19.63 -3.49 -12.41
C ILE A 420 -21.12 -3.61 -12.07
N GLU A 421 -22.01 -3.51 -13.07
CA GLU A 421 -23.46 -3.66 -12.89
C GLU A 421 -23.83 -5.08 -12.43
N ARG A 422 -23.19 -6.11 -12.99
CA ARG A 422 -23.34 -7.49 -12.53
C ARG A 422 -22.93 -7.63 -11.07
N TYR A 423 -21.77 -7.12 -10.68
CA TYR A 423 -21.26 -7.22 -9.31
C TYR A 423 -22.19 -6.49 -8.34
N ARG A 424 -22.71 -5.30 -8.70
CA ARG A 424 -23.71 -4.57 -7.91
C ARG A 424 -24.99 -5.39 -7.70
N ARG A 425 -25.48 -6.08 -8.73
CA ARG A 425 -26.63 -7.00 -8.59
C ARG A 425 -26.33 -8.19 -7.67
N VAL A 426 -25.12 -8.73 -7.69
CA VAL A 426 -24.73 -9.90 -6.89
C VAL A 426 -24.49 -9.54 -5.41
N PHE A 427 -23.78 -8.45 -5.15
CA PHE A 427 -23.35 -8.02 -3.82
C PHE A 427 -24.30 -7.02 -3.15
N GLY A 428 -25.09 -6.28 -3.93
CA GLY A 428 -25.92 -5.17 -3.45
C GLY A 428 -25.14 -3.84 -3.34
N GLU A 429 -25.87 -2.74 -3.18
CA GLU A 429 -25.30 -1.37 -3.19
C GLU A 429 -25.42 -0.63 -1.85
N GLU A 430 -25.98 -1.27 -0.83
CA GLU A 430 -26.23 -0.61 0.45
C GLU A 430 -24.96 -0.11 1.14
N GLY A 431 -25.01 1.14 1.60
CA GLY A 431 -23.90 1.83 2.27
C GLY A 431 -22.73 2.19 1.34
N ILE A 432 -22.89 2.05 0.02
CA ILE A 432 -21.99 2.67 -0.96
C ILE A 432 -22.34 4.16 -1.04
N VAL A 433 -21.32 5.02 -0.96
CA VAL A 433 -21.42 6.48 -0.97
C VAL A 433 -20.78 7.10 -2.20
N ASP A 434 -21.06 8.37 -2.47
CA ASP A 434 -20.39 9.18 -3.49
C ASP A 434 -19.53 10.25 -2.81
N LEU A 435 -18.21 10.01 -2.79
CA LEU A 435 -17.24 10.89 -2.14
C LEU A 435 -16.03 11.17 -3.06
N PRO A 436 -15.40 12.35 -2.96
CA PRO A 436 -14.15 12.63 -3.65
C PRO A 436 -13.01 11.68 -3.23
N VAL A 437 -12.08 11.40 -4.15
CA VAL A 437 -10.88 10.59 -3.84
C VAL A 437 -9.79 11.49 -3.24
N ALA A 438 -9.48 11.28 -1.96
CA ALA A 438 -8.31 11.88 -1.31
C ALA A 438 -7.00 11.25 -1.81
N VAL A 439 -5.92 12.03 -1.77
CA VAL A 439 -4.56 11.61 -2.20
C VAL A 439 -3.57 11.79 -1.07
#